data_AF-A0A4R5ALI3-F1
#
_entry.id   AF-A0A4R5ALI3-F1
#
_cell.length_a   1.000
_cell.length_b   1.000
_cell.length_c   1.000
_cell.angle_alpha   90.00
_cell.angle_beta   90.00
_cell.angle_gamma   90.00
#
_symmetry.space_group_name_H-M   'P 1'
#
loop_
_entity.id
_entity.type
_entity.pdbx_description
1 polymer ?
#
loop_
_entity_poly.entity_id
_entity_poly.type
_entity_poly.pdbx_seq_one_letter_code
_entity_poly.pdbx_strand_id
1 'polypeptide(L)' 'MSKPTIEELGIDPGTLDWKRSQTTEGGIEVAFVGEWTFLRTSGDLISVFDENEWACFLDGVKNGEFDHAAS' A
#
# COMPACT_ATOMS: atom_id res chain seq x y z
N MET A 1 0.94 -16.10 -12.04
CA MET A 1 1.91 -15.01 -12.27
C MET A 1 2.41 -14.57 -10.91
N SER A 2 3.69 -14.22 -10.78
CA SER A 2 4.20 -13.63 -9.55
C SER A 2 3.83 -12.16 -9.50
N LYS A 3 3.45 -11.68 -8.32
CA LYS A 3 3.18 -10.27 -8.06
C LYS A 3 4.48 -9.46 -8.22
N PRO A 4 4.49 -8.38 -9.03
CA PRO A 4 5.70 -7.60 -9.23
C PRO A 4 6.05 -6.81 -7.98
N THR A 5 7.33 -6.61 -7.76
CA THR A 5 7.89 -5.65 -6.82
C THR A 5 7.92 -4.24 -7.43
N ILE A 6 8.04 -3.22 -6.59
CA ILE A 6 8.17 -1.83 -7.06
C ILE A 6 9.44 -1.61 -7.92
N GLU A 7 10.51 -2.36 -7.64
CA GLU A 7 11.76 -2.35 -8.40
C GLU A 7 11.59 -2.97 -9.79
N GLU A 8 10.86 -4.08 -9.90
CA GLU A 8 10.55 -4.71 -11.20
C GLU A 8 9.67 -3.82 -12.09
N LEU A 9 8.87 -2.94 -11.47
CA LEU A 9 8.10 -1.92 -12.18
C LEU A 9 8.93 -0.69 -12.59
N GLY A 10 10.19 -0.59 -12.14
CA GLY A 10 11.07 0.55 -12.45
C GLY A 10 10.65 1.86 -11.78
N ILE A 11 9.92 1.77 -10.66
CA ILE A 11 9.38 2.93 -9.96
C ILE A 11 10.30 3.28 -8.78
N ASP A 12 10.77 4.53 -8.72
CA ASP A 12 11.48 5.04 -7.55
C ASP A 12 10.47 5.51 -6.49
N PRO A 13 10.40 4.85 -5.31
CA PRO A 13 9.48 5.22 -4.24
C PRO A 13 9.67 6.65 -3.72
N GLY A 14 10.88 7.20 -3.83
CA GLY A 14 11.20 8.56 -3.39
C GLY A 14 10.59 9.66 -4.27
N THR A 15 10.12 9.30 -5.47
CA THR A 15 9.51 10.22 -6.44
C THR A 15 7.99 10.22 -6.43
N LEU A 16 7.37 9.30 -5.68
CA LEU A 16 5.92 9.14 -5.65
C LEU A 16 5.22 10.22 -4.80
N ASP A 17 4.03 10.63 -5.24
CA ASP A 17 3.12 11.48 -4.48
C ASP A 17 2.39 10.65 -3.40
N TRP A 18 3.05 10.48 -2.25
CA TRP A 18 2.50 9.73 -1.12
C TRP A 18 1.42 10.51 -0.38
N LYS A 19 0.20 9.96 -0.37
CA LYS A 19 -0.91 10.43 0.47
C LYS A 19 -0.77 9.83 1.86
N ARG A 20 -0.55 10.66 2.87
CA ARG A 20 -0.32 10.24 4.26
C ARG A 20 -1.59 10.36 5.10
N SER A 21 -1.89 9.35 5.90
CA SER A 21 -2.99 9.42 6.87
C SER A 21 -2.67 10.34 8.05
N GLN A 22 -1.40 10.42 8.45
CA GLN A 22 -0.93 11.26 9.55
C GLN A 22 0.54 11.64 9.35
N THR A 23 0.99 12.68 10.05
CA THR A 23 2.35 13.25 9.93
C THR A 23 3.35 12.63 10.91
N THR A 24 2.89 11.87 11.89
CA THR A 24 3.72 11.18 12.89
C THR A 24 4.08 9.77 12.45
N GLU A 25 5.07 9.17 13.11
CA GLU A 25 5.49 7.79 12.90
C GLU A 25 4.31 6.80 12.98
N GLY A 26 4.34 5.77 12.13
CA GLY A 26 3.26 4.77 12.02
C GLY A 26 2.07 5.20 11.16
N GLY A 27 2.15 6.34 10.46
CA GLY A 27 1.14 6.72 9.49
C GLY A 27 1.15 5.84 8.25
N ILE A 28 -0.05 5.52 7.72
CA ILE A 28 -0.17 4.81 6.45
C ILE A 28 0.05 5.82 5.33
N GLU A 29 0.89 5.46 4.38
CA GLU A 29 1.13 6.20 3.16
C GLU A 29 0.65 5.38 1.97
N VAL A 30 -0.07 6.01 1.05
CA VAL A 30 -0.58 5.37 -0.18
C VAL A 30 -0.20 6.20 -1.40
N ALA A 31 0.28 5.56 -2.46
CA ALA A 31 0.56 6.18 -3.75
C ALA A 31 -0.11 5.39 -4.89
N PHE A 32 -0.50 6.08 -5.95
CA PHE A 32 -1.17 5.49 -7.11
C PHE A 32 -0.37 5.78 -8.39
N VAL A 33 -0.04 4.74 -9.17
CA VAL A 33 0.68 4.87 -10.45
C VAL A 33 0.10 3.90 -11.46
N GLY A 34 -0.58 4.42 -12.48
CA GLY A 34 -1.25 3.58 -13.48
C GLY A 34 -2.28 2.67 -12.82
N GLU A 35 -2.15 1.35 -13.03
CA GLU A 35 -3.00 0.32 -12.43
C GLU A 35 -2.57 -0.11 -11.02
N TRP A 36 -1.42 0.39 -10.54
CA TRP A 36 -0.82 -0.06 -9.29
C TRP A 36 -1.13 0.89 -8.13
N THR A 37 -1.45 0.30 -6.98
CA THR A 37 -1.55 0.99 -5.69
C THR A 37 -0.42 0.52 -4.79
N PHE A 38 0.28 1.47 -4.16
CA PHE A 38 1.36 1.19 -3.24
C PHE A 38 0.97 1.61 -1.83
N LEU A 39 1.27 0.79 -0.82
CA LEU A 39 1.00 1.07 0.59
C LEU A 39 2.25 0.81 1.44
N ARG A 40 2.56 1.72 2.37
CA ARG A 40 3.60 1.55 3.39
C ARG A 40 3.24 2.22 4.71
N THR A 41 3.87 1.80 5.81
CA THR A 41 3.66 2.37 7.16
C THR A 41 4.92 2.97 7.78
N SER A 42 6.09 2.40 7.46
CA SER A 42 7.38 2.80 8.05
C SER A 42 8.46 3.08 7.01
N GLY A 43 8.09 3.30 5.74
CA GLY A 43 9.02 3.61 4.66
C GLY A 43 9.74 2.40 4.03
N ASP A 44 10.10 1.40 4.83
CA ASP A 44 11.02 0.33 4.40
C ASP A 44 10.36 -0.77 3.56
N LEU A 45 9.10 -1.11 3.85
CA LEU A 45 8.35 -2.13 3.11
C LEU A 45 7.18 -1.49 2.36
N ILE A 46 7.12 -1.76 1.06
CA ILE A 46 6.07 -1.26 0.17
C ILE A 46 5.29 -2.45 -0.36
N SER A 47 4.01 -2.50 0.01
CA SER A 47 3.06 -3.44 -0.59
C SER A 47 2.59 -2.87 -1.92
N VAL A 48 2.67 -3.67 -2.97
CA VAL A 48 2.11 -3.38 -4.30
C VAL A 48 0.71 -3.97 -4.35
N PHE A 49 -0.23 -3.41 -5.11
CA PHE A 49 -1.56 -3.98 -5.33
C PHE A 49 -2.01 -3.66 -6.75
N ASP A 50 -2.57 -4.63 -7.47
CA ASP A 50 -3.41 -4.32 -8.63
C ASP A 50 -4.81 -3.82 -8.20
N GLU A 51 -5.65 -3.43 -9.17
CA GLU A 51 -7.00 -2.92 -8.92
C GLU A 51 -7.88 -3.91 -8.14
N ASN A 52 -7.83 -5.20 -8.46
CA ASN A 52 -8.65 -6.23 -7.82
C ASN A 52 -8.16 -6.53 -6.40
N GLU A 53 -6.84 -6.66 -6.21
CA GLU A 53 -6.24 -6.86 -4.90
C GLU A 53 -6.53 -5.68 -3.97
N TRP A 54 -6.45 -4.45 -4.50
CA TRP A 54 -6.78 -3.25 -3.74
C TRP A 54 -8.26 -3.20 -3.35
N ALA A 55 -9.16 -3.55 -4.26
CA ALA A 55 -10.59 -3.64 -3.96
C ALA A 55 -10.88 -4.67 -2.86
N CYS A 56 -10.29 -5.86 -2.94
CA CYS A 56 -10.40 -6.91 -1.92
C CYS A 56 -9.82 -6.45 -0.57
N PHE A 57 -8.66 -5.79 -0.57
CA PHE A 57 -8.06 -5.24 0.64
C PHE A 57 -9.00 -4.23 1.32
N LEU A 58 -9.56 -3.29 0.54
CA LEU A 58 -10.51 -2.31 1.07
C LEU A 58 -11.80 -2.93 1.58
N ASP A 59 -12.28 -4.00 0.95
CA ASP A 59 -13.44 -4.75 1.42
C ASP A 59 -13.15 -5.43 2.78
N GLY A 60 -12.01 -6.11 2.91
CA GLY A 60 -11.55 -6.70 4.18
C GLY A 60 -11.43 -5.66 5.29
N VAL A 61 -10.80 -4.51 5.02
CA VAL A 61 -10.70 -3.40 5.98
C VAL A 61 -12.08 -2.92 6.43
N LYS A 62 -13.04 -2.73 5.51
CA LYS A 62 -14.41 -2.30 5.86
C LYS A 62 -15.15 -3.32 6.71
N ASN A 63 -14.82 -4.59 6.55
CA ASN A 63 -15.41 -5.70 7.31
C ASN A 63 -14.67 -6.00 8.63
N GLY A 64 -13.69 -5.18 9.03
CA GLY A 64 -12.98 -5.32 10.30
C GLY A 64 -11.96 -6.47 10.32
N GLU A 65 -11.47 -6.92 9.16
CA GLU A 65 -10.51 -8.03 9.05
C GLU A 65 -9.24 -7.81 9.90
N PHE A 66 -8.85 -6.55 10.09
CA PHE A 66 -7.62 -6.18 10.80
C PHE A 66 -7.86 -5.74 12.25
N ASP A 67 -9.09 -5.73 12.76
CA ASP A 67 -9.41 -5.22 14.10
C ASP A 67 -8.74 -6.02 15.23
N HIS A 68 -8.35 -7.26 14.95
CA HIS A 68 -7.71 -8.17 15.92
C HIS A 68 -6.26 -8.53 15.54
N ALA A 69 -5.74 -7.98 14.44
CA ALA A 69 -4.46 -8.38 13.85
C ALA A 69 -3.23 -7.91 14.64
N ALA A 70 -3.40 -7.02 15.63
CA ALA A 70 -2.34 -6.47 16.48
C ALA A 70 -2.29 -7.11 17.89
N SER A 71 -2.69 -8.38 18.02
CA SER A 71 -2.64 -9.14 19.28
C SER A 71 -1.30 -9.85 19.47
#